data_AF-A0A4Y7IQG1-F1
#
_entry.id   AF-A0A4Y7IQG1-F1
#
_cell.length_a   1.000
_cell.length_b   1.000
_cell.length_c   1.000
_cell.angle_alpha   90.00
_cell.angle_beta   90.00
_cell.angle_gamma   90.00
#
_symmetry.space_group_name_H-M   'P 1'
#
loop_
_entity.id
_entity.type
_entity.pdbx_description
1 polymer ?
#
loop_
_entity_poly.entity_id
_entity_poly.type
_entity_poly.pdbx_seq_one_letter_code
_entity_poly.pdbx_strand_id
1 'polypeptide(L)'
;MNEDFLSTEDGKCLDAVLDRSCMLLDVCETIKDVLSMMKQSAQDLQSSIRRKSNEFDAYMSSRKKVCKVIQKFLSDLKKNTNKNNDLVSDVLTEVEATTLAVFESVLSFLSAPKKRSLVSKLTTKNSTQQVVNEVTKVDIALKSKVTEAKEVQKPLAALEINLQELEQGLESVFRCLIKNRVSLLNILNQ
;
A
#
# COMPACT_ATOMS: atom_id res chain seq x y z
N MET A 1 29.28 -41.55 -4.38
CA MET A 1 27.84 -41.53 -4.03
C MET A 1 27.67 -40.42 -3.00
N ASN A 2 27.47 -39.18 -3.45
CA ASN A 2 27.15 -37.98 -2.63
C ASN A 2 26.85 -36.72 -3.48
N GLU A 3 26.58 -36.83 -4.80
CA GLU A 3 26.27 -35.64 -5.62
C GLU A 3 24.77 -35.41 -5.84
N ASP A 4 23.90 -36.40 -5.64
CA ASP A 4 22.45 -36.25 -5.94
C ASP A 4 21.61 -35.64 -4.80
N PHE A 5 22.18 -35.49 -3.59
CA PHE A 5 21.44 -34.95 -2.44
C PHE A 5 21.53 -33.42 -2.31
N LEU A 6 22.55 -32.78 -2.92
CA LEU A 6 22.71 -31.31 -2.87
C LEU A 6 21.80 -30.60 -3.88
N SER A 7 21.57 -31.17 -5.07
CA SER A 7 20.73 -30.53 -6.10
C SER A 7 19.23 -30.46 -5.76
N THR A 8 18.74 -31.28 -4.82
CA THR A 8 17.29 -31.33 -4.49
C THR A 8 16.86 -30.37 -3.39
N GLU A 9 17.75 -29.95 -2.48
CA GLU A 9 17.45 -28.92 -1.47
C GLU A 9 17.56 -27.51 -2.06
N ASP A 10 18.57 -27.25 -2.90
CA ASP A 10 18.76 -25.95 -3.55
C ASP A 10 17.59 -25.61 -4.49
N GLY A 11 17.09 -26.59 -5.25
CA GLY A 11 15.92 -26.42 -6.12
C GLY A 11 14.64 -26.08 -5.35
N LYS A 12 14.37 -26.76 -4.23
CA LYS A 12 13.18 -26.49 -3.40
C LYS A 12 13.26 -25.14 -2.68
N CYS A 13 14.45 -24.75 -2.22
CA CYS A 13 14.69 -23.44 -1.63
C CYS A 13 14.41 -22.33 -2.66
N LEU A 14 14.89 -22.50 -3.89
CA LEU A 14 14.74 -21.53 -4.95
C LEU A 14 13.31 -21.43 -5.50
N ASP A 15 12.58 -22.55 -5.60
CA ASP A 15 11.15 -22.54 -5.93
C ASP A 15 10.36 -21.72 -4.90
N ALA A 16 10.65 -21.90 -3.61
CA ALA A 16 10.01 -21.12 -2.55
C ALA A 16 10.33 -19.61 -2.67
N VAL A 17 11.54 -19.26 -3.08
CA VAL A 17 11.94 -17.86 -3.36
C VAL A 17 11.17 -17.29 -4.55
N LEU A 18 11.04 -18.06 -5.64
CA LEU A 18 10.29 -17.65 -6.82
C LEU A 18 8.80 -17.49 -6.51
N ASP A 19 8.22 -18.35 -5.68
CA ASP A 19 6.83 -18.22 -5.22
C ASP A 19 6.62 -16.95 -4.39
N ARG A 20 7.54 -16.68 -3.44
CA ARG A 20 7.52 -15.43 -2.63
C ARG A 20 7.68 -14.18 -3.51
N SER A 21 8.58 -14.23 -4.50
CA SER A 21 8.74 -13.15 -5.49
C SER A 21 7.47 -12.92 -6.31
N CYS A 22 6.77 -13.98 -6.70
CA CYS A 22 5.50 -13.88 -7.40
C CYS A 22 4.44 -13.20 -6.53
N MET A 23 4.33 -13.63 -5.26
CA MET A 23 3.43 -12.99 -4.29
C MET A 23 3.71 -11.49 -4.16
N LEU A 24 4.97 -11.06 -4.09
CA LEU A 24 5.31 -9.63 -4.02
C LEU A 24 4.89 -8.85 -5.27
N LEU A 25 4.93 -9.46 -6.46
CA LEU A 25 4.44 -8.85 -7.70
C LEU A 25 2.92 -8.71 -7.69
N ASP A 26 2.18 -9.73 -7.23
CA ASP A 26 0.72 -9.68 -7.08
C ASP A 26 0.30 -8.58 -6.08
N VAL A 27 1.08 -8.42 -5.00
CA VAL A 27 0.90 -7.35 -4.01
C VAL A 27 1.14 -5.98 -4.66
N CYS A 28 2.21 -5.82 -5.44
CA CYS A 28 2.46 -4.59 -6.21
C CYS A 28 1.28 -4.24 -7.13
N GLU A 29 0.75 -5.20 -7.88
CA GLU A 29 -0.37 -4.99 -8.79
C GLU A 29 -1.61 -4.49 -8.03
N THR A 30 -1.92 -5.12 -6.90
CA THR A 30 -3.04 -4.70 -6.05
C THR A 30 -2.86 -3.28 -5.51
N ILE A 31 -1.65 -2.90 -5.09
CA ILE A 31 -1.37 -1.54 -4.58
C ILE A 31 -1.47 -0.53 -5.71
N LYS A 32 -1.03 -0.88 -6.92
CA LYS A 32 -1.15 -0.02 -8.10
C LYS A 32 -2.62 0.29 -8.39
N ASP A 33 -3.49 -0.73 -8.38
CA ASP A 33 -4.92 -0.53 -8.56
C ASP A 33 -5.51 0.39 -7.49
N VAL A 34 -5.14 0.19 -6.23
CA VAL A 34 -5.58 1.04 -5.10
C VAL A 34 -5.13 2.49 -5.29
N LEU A 35 -3.87 2.72 -5.69
CA LEU A 35 -3.34 4.05 -5.98
C LEU A 35 -4.09 4.72 -7.13
N SER A 36 -4.31 4.00 -8.22
CA SER A 36 -5.03 4.50 -9.39
C SER A 36 -6.48 4.82 -9.09
N MET A 37 -7.18 3.99 -8.30
CA MET A 37 -8.54 4.30 -7.82
C MET A 37 -8.58 5.59 -7.00
N MET A 38 -7.61 5.76 -6.09
CA MET A 38 -7.54 6.95 -5.24
C MET A 38 -7.23 8.21 -6.08
N LYS A 39 -6.29 8.10 -7.02
CA LYS A 39 -5.90 9.18 -7.93
C LYS A 39 -7.04 9.62 -8.82
N GLN A 40 -7.75 8.68 -9.43
CA GLN A 40 -8.94 8.99 -10.23
C GLN A 40 -9.98 9.75 -9.39
N SER A 41 -10.26 9.29 -8.17
CA SER A 41 -11.23 9.97 -7.30
C SER A 41 -10.79 11.38 -6.90
N ALA A 42 -9.49 11.61 -6.70
CA ALA A 42 -8.94 12.93 -6.41
C ALA A 42 -9.09 13.87 -7.60
N GLN A 43 -8.78 13.40 -8.81
CA GLN A 43 -8.92 14.16 -10.06
C GLN A 43 -10.37 14.49 -10.40
N ASP A 44 -11.30 13.56 -10.14
CA ASP A 44 -12.73 13.77 -10.30
C ASP A 44 -13.22 14.87 -9.35
N LEU A 45 -12.82 14.81 -8.08
CA LEU A 45 -13.12 15.85 -7.09
C LEU A 45 -12.53 17.21 -7.50
N GLN A 46 -11.28 17.25 -7.96
CA GLN A 46 -10.60 18.45 -8.42
C GLN A 46 -11.32 19.07 -9.64
N SER A 47 -11.77 18.22 -10.55
CA SER A 47 -12.57 18.61 -11.72
C SER A 47 -13.95 19.13 -11.34
N SER A 48 -14.64 18.48 -10.40
CA SER A 48 -15.92 18.93 -9.85
C SER A 48 -15.79 20.32 -9.22
N ILE A 49 -14.76 20.52 -8.38
CA ILE A 49 -14.47 21.81 -7.75
C ILE A 49 -14.26 22.91 -8.81
N ARG A 50 -13.46 22.64 -9.85
CA ARG A 50 -13.23 23.59 -10.95
C ARG A 50 -14.51 23.95 -11.71
N ARG A 51 -15.42 22.98 -11.87
CA ARG A 51 -16.74 23.17 -12.50
C ARG A 51 -17.75 23.83 -11.56
N LYS A 52 -17.38 24.12 -10.31
CA LYS A 52 -18.29 24.59 -9.24
C LYS A 52 -19.44 23.59 -8.97
N SER A 53 -19.19 22.31 -9.25
CA SER A 53 -20.04 21.18 -8.86
C SER A 53 -19.58 20.64 -7.50
N ASN A 54 -20.52 20.10 -6.72
CA ASN A 54 -20.25 19.57 -5.39
C ASN A 54 -20.38 18.02 -5.38
N GLU A 55 -19.42 17.32 -5.98
CA GLU A 55 -19.37 15.84 -5.99
C GLU A 55 -18.64 15.25 -4.77
N PHE A 56 -18.75 15.92 -3.62
CA PHE A 56 -18.04 15.53 -2.39
C PHE A 56 -18.48 14.14 -1.91
N ASP A 57 -19.78 13.83 -2.00
CA ASP A 57 -20.33 12.54 -1.60
C ASP A 57 -19.81 11.39 -2.48
N ALA A 58 -19.55 11.66 -3.76
CA ALA A 58 -18.97 10.68 -4.68
C ALA A 58 -17.53 10.35 -4.30
N TYR A 59 -16.70 11.38 -4.02
CA TYR A 59 -15.34 11.19 -3.50
C TYR A 59 -15.35 10.38 -2.20
N MET A 60 -16.16 10.79 -1.21
CA MET A 60 -16.25 10.12 0.09
C MET A 60 -16.71 8.66 -0.04
N SER A 61 -17.60 8.37 -0.99
CA SER A 61 -18.05 7.02 -1.28
C SER A 61 -16.95 6.17 -1.93
N SER A 62 -16.24 6.72 -2.92
CA SER A 62 -15.08 6.06 -3.56
C SER A 62 -13.99 5.77 -2.54
N ARG A 63 -13.62 6.77 -1.75
CA ARG A 63 -12.69 6.70 -0.63
C ARG A 63 -13.04 5.57 0.34
N LYS A 64 -14.31 5.45 0.73
CA LYS A 64 -14.78 4.38 1.62
C LYS A 64 -14.65 2.99 0.98
N LYS A 65 -14.85 2.86 -0.34
CA LYS A 65 -14.63 1.60 -1.06
C LYS A 65 -13.15 1.24 -1.07
N VAL A 66 -12.26 2.18 -1.39
CA VAL A 66 -10.81 1.99 -1.34
C VAL A 66 -10.36 1.52 0.04
N CYS A 67 -10.82 2.15 1.13
CA CYS A 67 -10.55 1.69 2.50
C CYS A 67 -10.97 0.25 2.76
N LYS A 68 -12.10 -0.21 2.22
CA LYS A 68 -12.56 -1.60 2.37
C LYS A 68 -11.65 -2.57 1.62
N VAL A 69 -11.26 -2.22 0.40
CA VAL A 69 -10.31 -3.01 -0.41
C VAL A 69 -8.99 -3.16 0.34
N ILE A 70 -8.42 -2.05 0.83
CA ILE A 70 -7.18 -2.06 1.62
C ILE A 70 -7.32 -2.94 2.87
N GLN A 71 -8.39 -2.76 3.64
CA GLN A 71 -8.59 -3.53 4.88
C GLN A 71 -8.74 -5.03 4.62
N LYS A 72 -9.46 -5.41 3.57
CA LYS A 72 -9.59 -6.81 3.15
C LYS A 72 -8.22 -7.36 2.76
N PHE A 73 -7.51 -6.65 1.89
CA PHE A 73 -6.20 -7.04 1.39
C PHE A 73 -5.17 -7.24 2.51
N LEU A 74 -5.03 -6.29 3.43
CA LEU A 74 -4.14 -6.42 4.59
C LEU A 74 -4.52 -7.59 5.50
N SER A 75 -5.82 -7.85 5.66
CA SER A 75 -6.29 -8.97 6.47
C SER A 75 -5.97 -10.33 5.83
N ASP A 76 -6.05 -10.41 4.50
CA ASP A 76 -5.75 -11.64 3.75
C ASP A 76 -4.24 -11.87 3.65
N LEU A 77 -3.46 -10.81 3.41
CA LEU A 77 -1.99 -10.84 3.43
C LEU A 77 -1.47 -11.41 4.75
N LYS A 78 -1.96 -10.89 5.90
CA LYS A 78 -1.55 -11.34 7.24
C LYS A 78 -1.86 -12.82 7.52
N LYS A 79 -2.92 -13.38 6.94
CA LYS A 79 -3.23 -14.82 7.08
C LYS A 79 -2.26 -15.70 6.30
N ASN A 80 -1.69 -15.17 5.22
CA ASN A 80 -0.77 -15.90 4.34
C ASN A 80 0.67 -15.86 4.86
N THR A 81 1.12 -14.75 5.45
CA THR A 81 2.49 -14.63 5.99
C THR A 81 2.72 -15.47 7.24
N ASN A 82 1.70 -15.69 8.08
CA ASN A 82 1.82 -16.47 9.33
C ASN A 82 2.03 -17.99 9.14
N LYS A 83 2.04 -18.49 7.91
CA LYS A 83 2.18 -19.93 7.61
C LYS A 83 3.61 -20.36 7.29
N ASN A 84 4.54 -19.41 7.12
CA ASN A 84 5.86 -19.66 6.53
C ASN A 84 7.00 -19.46 7.56
N ASN A 85 6.83 -19.98 8.78
CA ASN A 85 7.78 -19.76 9.88
C ASN A 85 8.86 -20.84 10.03
N ASP A 86 9.01 -21.76 9.06
CA ASP A 86 9.99 -22.83 9.18
C ASP A 86 11.07 -22.72 8.11
N LEU A 87 12.30 -22.81 8.59
CA LEU A 87 13.61 -22.77 7.92
C LEU A 87 14.12 -21.45 7.33
N VAL A 88 15.23 -21.03 7.96
CA VAL A 88 16.31 -20.12 7.51
C VAL A 88 15.90 -18.65 7.34
N SER A 89 16.38 -17.86 8.30
CA SER A 89 16.51 -16.39 8.21
C SER A 89 17.59 -16.04 7.19
N ASP A 90 17.31 -16.28 5.91
CA ASP A 90 18.17 -15.83 4.83
C ASP A 90 17.83 -14.38 4.47
N VAL A 91 18.79 -13.65 3.89
CA VAL A 91 18.67 -12.22 3.51
C VAL A 91 17.39 -11.94 2.71
N LEU A 92 16.91 -12.93 1.94
CA LEU A 92 15.71 -12.82 1.14
C LEU A 92 14.43 -12.65 1.98
N THR A 93 14.35 -13.27 3.16
CA THR A 93 13.21 -13.11 4.08
C THR A 93 13.18 -11.69 4.65
N GLU A 94 14.34 -11.08 4.90
CA GLU A 94 14.43 -9.69 5.33
C GLU A 94 14.02 -8.71 4.22
N VAL A 95 14.43 -8.98 2.97
CA VAL A 95 14.02 -8.20 1.80
C VAL A 95 12.51 -8.27 1.59
N GLU A 96 11.92 -9.46 1.70
CA GLU A 96 10.46 -9.67 1.63
C GLU A 96 9.75 -8.88 2.74
N ALA A 97 10.16 -9.07 4.00
CA ALA A 97 9.55 -8.39 5.15
C ALA A 97 9.65 -6.87 5.03
N THR A 98 10.80 -6.34 4.60
CA THR A 98 11.01 -4.91 4.37
C THR A 98 10.11 -4.38 3.26
N THR A 99 10.02 -5.12 2.14
CA THR A 99 9.17 -4.76 1.00
C THR A 99 7.69 -4.74 1.42
N LEU A 100 7.24 -5.76 2.15
CA LEU A 100 5.88 -5.83 2.69
C LEU A 100 5.62 -4.68 3.68
N ALA A 101 6.55 -4.34 4.56
CA ALA A 101 6.39 -3.22 5.49
C ALA A 101 6.24 -1.88 4.77
N VAL A 102 6.99 -1.66 3.68
CA VAL A 102 6.82 -0.48 2.81
C VAL A 102 5.43 -0.47 2.18
N PHE A 103 4.98 -1.59 1.63
CA PHE A 103 3.65 -1.74 1.05
C PHE A 103 2.53 -1.50 2.08
N GLU A 104 2.65 -2.04 3.28
CA GLU A 104 1.73 -1.80 4.39
C GLU A 104 1.69 -0.32 4.77
N SER A 105 2.83 0.37 4.75
CA SER A 105 2.93 1.81 5.01
C SER A 105 2.18 2.63 3.94
N VAL A 106 2.34 2.31 2.66
CA VAL A 106 1.61 2.94 1.54
C VAL A 106 0.10 2.73 1.72
N LEU A 107 -0.33 1.50 1.95
CA LEU A 107 -1.74 1.16 2.17
C LEU A 107 -2.31 1.85 3.43
N SER A 108 -1.51 1.98 4.48
CA SER A 108 -1.89 2.68 5.71
C SER A 108 -2.04 4.18 5.50
N PHE A 109 -1.13 4.80 4.72
CA PHE A 109 -1.24 6.20 4.31
C PHE A 109 -2.57 6.45 3.59
N LEU A 110 -2.92 5.57 2.64
CA LEU A 110 -4.15 5.68 1.86
C LEU A 110 -5.40 5.37 2.67
N SER A 111 -5.37 4.45 3.63
CA SER A 111 -6.56 4.11 4.41
C SER A 111 -6.89 5.14 5.49
N ALA A 112 -5.95 6.03 5.82
CA ALA A 112 -5.97 6.98 6.94
C ALA A 112 -6.22 6.28 8.29
N PRO A 113 -5.67 6.79 9.41
CA PRO A 113 -5.96 6.21 10.70
C PRO A 113 -7.47 6.26 10.94
N LYS A 114 -8.10 5.10 11.21
CA LYS A 114 -9.36 5.12 11.96
C LYS A 114 -9.04 5.93 13.21
N LYS A 115 -9.66 7.11 13.37
CA LYS A 115 -9.85 7.64 14.73
C LYS A 115 -10.57 6.52 15.45
N ARG A 116 -9.84 5.71 16.23
CA ARG A 116 -10.47 4.90 17.26
C ARG A 116 -11.27 5.92 18.03
N SER A 117 -12.59 5.81 17.97
CA SER A 117 -13.45 6.45 18.93
C SER A 117 -12.96 5.95 20.28
N LEU A 118 -12.10 6.73 20.93
CA LEU A 118 -11.67 6.48 22.30
C LEU A 118 -12.84 6.88 23.18
N VAL A 119 -13.89 6.05 23.16
CA VAL A 119 -14.70 5.84 24.37
C VAL A 119 -13.89 4.91 25.27
N SER A 120 -12.72 5.39 25.69
CA SER A 120 -11.95 4.82 26.78
C SER A 120 -11.55 5.98 27.64
N LYS A 121 -12.31 6.18 28.70
CA LYS A 121 -11.90 6.97 29.86
C LYS A 121 -10.55 6.42 30.32
N LEU A 122 -9.44 7.07 30.01
CA LEU A 122 -8.31 7.17 30.93
C LEU A 122 -7.33 8.26 30.50
N THR A 123 -6.94 9.04 31.49
CA THR A 123 -6.03 10.19 31.47
C THR A 123 -4.64 9.84 30.93
N THR A 124 -4.22 10.48 29.85
CA THR A 124 -2.82 10.88 29.66
C THR A 124 -2.78 12.09 28.73
N LYS A 125 -2.40 13.24 29.28
CA LYS A 125 -1.90 14.39 28.52
C LYS A 125 -0.72 13.90 27.70
N ASN A 126 -0.87 13.87 26.38
CA ASN A 126 0.16 14.08 25.37
C ASN A 126 -0.60 14.21 24.05
N SER A 127 -0.97 15.44 23.70
CA SER A 127 -1.35 15.77 22.32
C SER A 127 -0.09 15.63 21.46
N THR A 128 0.24 14.40 21.08
CA THR A 128 1.04 14.19 19.88
C THR A 128 0.21 14.80 18.75
N GLN A 129 0.73 15.88 18.14
CA GLN A 129 0.25 16.35 16.85
C GLN A 129 0.23 15.13 15.94
N GLN A 130 -0.95 14.55 15.75
CA GLN A 130 -1.15 13.49 14.78
C GLN A 130 -0.76 14.14 13.45
N VAL A 131 0.36 13.72 12.86
CA VAL A 131 0.76 14.18 11.54
C VAL A 131 -0.38 13.82 10.61
N VAL A 132 -1.22 14.81 10.30
CA VAL A 132 -2.41 14.63 9.49
C VAL A 132 -1.88 14.51 8.06
N ASN A 133 -1.97 13.31 7.49
CA ASN A 133 -1.60 13.12 6.10
C ASN A 133 -2.61 13.80 5.17
N GLU A 134 -2.25 13.95 3.90
CA GLU A 134 -2.97 14.72 2.89
C GLU A 134 -4.38 14.15 2.67
N VAL A 135 -4.53 12.82 2.70
CA VAL A 135 -5.81 12.13 2.68
C VAL A 135 -6.72 12.61 3.82
N THR A 136 -6.19 12.64 5.05
CA THR A 136 -6.95 13.06 6.22
C THR A 136 -7.27 14.56 6.19
N LYS A 137 -6.38 15.40 5.64
CA LYS A 137 -6.64 16.83 5.44
C LYS A 137 -7.82 17.04 4.48
N VAL A 138 -7.85 16.33 3.35
CA VAL A 138 -8.97 16.35 2.39
C VAL A 138 -10.26 15.88 3.07
N ASP A 139 -10.22 14.74 3.78
CA ASP A 139 -11.39 14.19 4.47
C ASP A 139 -11.97 15.15 5.53
N ILE A 140 -11.11 15.86 6.28
CA ILE A 140 -11.54 16.85 7.29
C ILE A 140 -12.19 18.06 6.61
N ALA A 141 -11.56 18.61 5.57
CA ALA A 141 -12.07 19.77 4.85
C ALA A 141 -13.42 19.49 4.18
N LEU A 142 -13.62 18.28 3.65
CA LEU A 142 -14.91 17.87 3.08
C LEU A 142 -16.00 17.67 4.15
N LYS A 143 -15.64 17.09 5.31
CA LYS A 143 -16.60 16.85 6.41
C LYS A 143 -17.06 18.12 7.12
N SER A 144 -16.20 19.13 7.23
CA SER A 144 -16.55 20.41 7.85
C SER A 144 -17.55 21.22 7.03
N LYS A 145 -17.88 20.78 5.79
CA LYS A 145 -18.72 21.51 4.82
C LYS A 145 -18.30 22.96 4.67
N VAL A 146 -17.01 23.28 4.92
CA VAL A 146 -16.50 24.63 4.77
C VAL A 146 -16.68 24.99 3.30
N THR A 147 -17.52 25.99 3.09
CA THR A 147 -18.06 26.42 1.79
C THR A 147 -17.00 26.97 0.84
N GLU A 148 -15.74 27.06 1.27
CA GLU A 148 -14.65 27.51 0.44
C GLU A 148 -13.91 26.33 -0.18
N ALA A 149 -14.21 26.07 -1.45
CA ALA A 149 -13.46 25.15 -2.31
C ALA A 149 -11.94 25.32 -2.23
N LYS A 150 -11.45 26.51 -1.86
CA LYS A 150 -10.03 26.83 -1.65
C LYS A 150 -9.37 26.00 -0.54
N GLU A 151 -10.10 25.69 0.54
CA GLU A 151 -9.57 24.94 1.68
C GLU A 151 -9.33 23.45 1.34
N VAL A 152 -10.09 22.91 0.37
CA VAL A 152 -9.92 21.53 -0.12
C VAL A 152 -8.84 21.45 -1.21
N GLN A 153 -8.69 22.49 -2.04
CA GLN A 153 -7.79 22.46 -3.21
C GLN A 153 -6.32 22.21 -2.84
N LYS A 154 -5.79 22.90 -1.82
CA LYS A 154 -4.38 22.74 -1.44
C LYS A 154 -4.03 21.32 -0.97
N PRO A 155 -4.75 20.71 0.00
CA PRO A 155 -4.46 19.33 0.39
C PRO A 155 -4.79 18.31 -0.72
N LEU A 156 -5.77 18.59 -1.59
CA LEU A 156 -6.10 17.72 -2.72
C LEU A 156 -4.99 17.70 -3.77
N ALA A 157 -4.42 18.86 -4.12
CA ALA A 157 -3.30 18.93 -5.06
C ALA A 157 -2.05 18.23 -4.50
N ALA A 158 -1.77 18.40 -3.20
CA ALA A 158 -0.69 17.67 -2.54
C ALA A 158 -0.92 16.15 -2.55
N LEU A 159 -2.16 15.72 -2.34
CA LEU A 159 -2.52 14.31 -2.44
C LEU A 159 -2.29 13.75 -3.85
N GLU A 160 -2.66 14.47 -4.91
CA GLU A 160 -2.44 14.04 -6.29
C GLU A 160 -0.95 13.86 -6.63
N ILE A 161 -0.10 14.78 -6.16
CA ILE A 161 1.36 14.70 -6.33
C ILE A 161 1.89 13.46 -5.58
N ASN A 162 1.52 13.29 -4.32
CA ASN A 162 1.96 12.13 -3.52
C ASN A 162 1.52 10.80 -4.15
N LEU A 163 0.29 10.72 -4.68
CA LEU A 163 -0.20 9.53 -5.38
C LEU A 163 0.63 9.25 -6.64
N GLN A 164 0.96 10.29 -7.41
CA GLN A 164 1.79 10.16 -8.61
C GLN A 164 3.21 9.69 -8.29
N GLU A 165 3.83 10.20 -7.22
CA GLU A 165 5.15 9.77 -6.76
C GLU A 165 5.12 8.33 -6.25
N LEU A 166 4.09 7.95 -5.49
CA LEU A 166 3.90 6.59 -5.02
C LEU A 166 3.71 5.60 -6.19
N GLU A 167 2.94 5.95 -7.22
CA GLU A 167 2.79 5.11 -8.42
C GLU A 167 4.13 4.89 -9.13
N GLN A 168 4.94 5.94 -9.28
CA GLN A 168 6.27 5.85 -9.91
C GLN A 168 7.25 5.03 -9.07
N GLY A 169 7.26 5.24 -7.76
CA GLY A 169 8.08 4.46 -6.82
C GLY A 169 7.70 2.98 -6.85
N LEU A 170 6.40 2.68 -6.82
CA LEU A 170 5.90 1.30 -6.91
C LEU A 170 6.26 0.63 -8.24
N GLU A 171 6.17 1.37 -9.35
CA GLU A 171 6.59 0.85 -10.65
C GLU A 171 8.09 0.52 -10.69
N SER A 172 8.91 1.34 -10.03
CA SER A 172 10.34 1.06 -9.86
C SER A 172 10.58 -0.25 -9.09
N VAL A 173 9.87 -0.44 -7.97
CA VAL A 173 9.94 -1.68 -7.17
C VAL A 173 9.47 -2.88 -7.98
N PHE A 174 8.34 -2.77 -8.69
CA PHE A 174 7.83 -3.82 -9.57
C PHE A 174 8.86 -4.25 -10.61
N ARG A 175 9.47 -3.29 -11.32
CA ARG A 175 10.55 -3.58 -12.29
C ARG A 175 11.76 -4.24 -11.64
N CYS A 176 12.12 -3.84 -10.41
CA CYS A 176 13.22 -4.45 -9.67
C CYS A 176 12.91 -5.92 -9.33
N LEU A 177 11.70 -6.20 -8.83
CA LEU A 177 11.25 -7.57 -8.52
C LEU A 177 11.26 -8.47 -9.75
N ILE A 178 10.80 -7.98 -10.92
CA ILE A 178 10.87 -8.73 -12.18
C ILE A 178 12.32 -9.04 -12.55
N LYS A 179 13.22 -8.05 -12.48
CA LYS A 179 14.65 -8.26 -12.77
C LYS A 179 15.26 -9.30 -11.86
N ASN A 180 14.98 -9.22 -10.55
CA ASN A 180 15.49 -10.19 -9.57
C ASN A 180 14.97 -11.60 -9.89
N ARG A 181 13.68 -11.76 -10.21
CA ARG A 181 13.11 -13.04 -10.64
C ARG A 181 13.80 -13.60 -11.88
N VAL A 182 14.01 -12.77 -12.90
CA VAL A 182 14.72 -13.18 -14.13
C VAL A 182 16.16 -13.60 -13.82
N SER A 183 16.87 -12.86 -12.97
CA SER A 183 18.23 -13.24 -12.55
C SER A 183 18.25 -14.59 -11.85
N LEU A 184 17.31 -14.84 -10.93
CA LEU A 184 17.18 -16.14 -10.24
C LEU A 184 16.88 -17.29 -11.21
N LEU A 185 15.96 -17.07 -12.16
CA LEU A 185 15.64 -18.05 -13.21
C LEU A 185 16.83 -18.31 -14.16
N ASN A 186 17.65 -17.31 -14.42
CA ASN A 186 18.85 -17.48 -15.24
C ASN A 186 19.91 -18.31 -14.52
N ILE A 187 20.05 -18.16 -13.19
CA ILE A 187 20.93 -19.00 -12.37
C ILE A 187 20.48 -20.47 -12.41
N LEU A 188 19.17 -20.74 -12.46
CA LEU A 188 18.61 -22.10 -12.56
C LEU A 188 18.90 -22.81 -13.88
N ASN A 189 19.02 -22.04 -14.97
CA ASN A 189 19.19 -22.58 -16.32
C ASN A 189 20.66 -22.64 -16.77
N GLN A 190 21.60 -22.40 -15.85
CA GLN A 190 23.04 -22.33 -16.12
C GLN A 190 23.74 -23.62 -15.70
#